data_AF-A0A2H1KYS2-F1
#
_entry.id   AF-A0A2H1KYS2-F1
#
_cell.length_a   1.000
_cell.length_b   1.000
_cell.length_c   1.000
_cell.angle_alpha   90.00
_cell.angle_beta   90.00
_cell.angle_gamma   90.00
#
_symmetry.space_group_name_H-M   'P 1'
#
loop_
_entity.id
_entity.type
_entity.pdbx_description
1 polymer ?
#
loop_
_entity_poly.entity_id
_entity_poly.type
_entity_poly.pdbx_seq_one_letter_code
_entity_poly.pdbx_strand_id
1 'polypeptide(L)'
;MLDIFLMGLLMAQYTYTGYDASAHVAEETKNASTAAPKGIVMSVVISIIGGWILLYSITAAIQDGSEAGLTTLNATATGLPPAQVFLDALNNPTMAKFLLFIVCGAQFFCGMASVTANSRMSYAFSRDDAIPGSKHWKKVNPRTGTPTNSIWLCIVLSSILTVPALFNETAYLAVTSVAVIGLYIAYVAPVLLRRLKGDKFKPGPWHLGRWSAVIGWIAVVWVIFICILFVLPPTLPITISTFNYSPIAVLAVLVLSIVLWYARGKKHFMQHLDKEQLATDEKKLLDEIDD
;
A
#
# COMPACT_ATOMS: atom_id res chain seq x y z
N MET A 1 -14.63 0.19 -25.31
CA MET A 1 -13.45 -0.72 -25.29
C MET A 1 -12.25 -0.15 -24.55
N LEU A 2 -11.77 1.07 -24.85
CA LEU A 2 -10.61 1.66 -24.15
C LEU A 2 -10.89 1.89 -22.65
N ASP A 3 -12.07 2.40 -22.34
CA ASP A 3 -12.66 2.51 -21.00
C ASP A 3 -12.63 1.18 -20.22
N ILE A 4 -13.13 0.09 -20.82
CA ILE A 4 -13.15 -1.25 -20.20
C ILE A 4 -11.72 -1.76 -19.95
N PHE A 5 -10.81 -1.55 -20.90
CA PHE A 5 -9.40 -1.90 -20.75
C PHE A 5 -8.73 -1.14 -19.60
N LEU A 6 -8.98 0.17 -19.50
CA LEU A 6 -8.44 1.01 -18.43
C LEU A 6 -9.02 0.64 -17.05
N MET A 7 -10.29 0.27 -16.97
CA MET A 7 -10.91 -0.25 -15.74
C MET A 7 -10.32 -1.61 -15.32
N GLY A 8 -10.02 -2.50 -16.26
CA GLY A 8 -9.34 -3.77 -15.96
C GLY A 8 -7.93 -3.55 -15.40
N LEU A 9 -7.18 -2.59 -15.95
CA LEU A 9 -5.86 -2.20 -15.44
C LEU A 9 -5.93 -1.70 -13.99
N LEU A 10 -7.01 -0.99 -13.64
CA LEU A 10 -7.27 -0.48 -12.29
C LEU A 10 -7.34 -1.62 -11.25
N MET A 11 -8.06 -2.69 -11.56
CA MET A 11 -8.25 -3.85 -10.66
C MET A 11 -6.94 -4.63 -10.48
N ALA A 12 -6.16 -4.78 -11.56
CA ALA A 12 -4.83 -5.36 -11.45
C ALA A 12 -3.94 -4.53 -10.52
N GLN A 13 -3.96 -3.20 -10.66
CA GLN A 13 -3.18 -2.31 -9.81
C GLN A 13 -3.59 -2.42 -8.33
N TYR A 14 -4.89 -2.46 -8.02
CA TYR A 14 -5.36 -2.67 -6.64
C TYR A 14 -4.72 -3.91 -5.99
N THR A 15 -4.56 -4.98 -6.77
CA THR A 15 -3.99 -6.25 -6.31
C THR A 15 -2.47 -6.19 -6.11
N TYR A 16 -1.76 -5.30 -6.83
CA TYR A 16 -0.31 -5.14 -6.78
C TYR A 16 0.15 -4.13 -5.71
N THR A 17 -0.21 -4.40 -4.47
CA THR A 17 0.18 -3.59 -3.31
C THR A 17 0.87 -4.44 -2.23
N GLY A 18 1.66 -3.82 -1.36
CA GLY A 18 2.33 -4.49 -0.24
C GLY A 18 3.62 -5.23 -0.60
N TYR A 19 4.16 -5.02 -1.80
CA TYR A 19 5.43 -5.61 -2.24
C TYR A 19 6.64 -5.12 -1.43
N ASP A 20 6.52 -3.99 -0.73
CA ASP A 20 7.52 -3.38 0.15
C ASP A 20 7.52 -3.96 1.56
N ALA A 21 6.70 -4.99 1.84
CA ALA A 21 6.63 -5.64 3.14
C ALA A 21 8.01 -6.04 3.71
N SER A 22 8.92 -6.48 2.83
CA SER A 22 10.30 -6.84 3.19
C SER A 22 11.12 -5.66 3.75
N ALA A 23 10.76 -4.41 3.46
CA ALA A 23 11.38 -3.24 4.05
C ALA A 23 10.95 -3.02 5.52
N HIS A 24 9.72 -3.40 5.90
CA HIS A 24 9.22 -3.23 7.26
C HIS A 24 9.79 -4.24 8.28
N VAL A 25 10.40 -5.32 7.78
CA VAL A 25 11.12 -6.33 8.58
C VAL A 25 12.63 -6.21 8.39
N ALA A 26 13.12 -5.08 7.86
CA ALA A 26 14.55 -4.90 7.58
C ALA A 26 15.42 -5.02 8.84
N GLU A 27 14.96 -4.52 10.00
CA GLU A 27 15.68 -4.64 11.29
C GLU A 27 15.87 -6.11 11.74
N GLU A 28 15.00 -7.02 11.28
CA GLU A 28 15.03 -8.46 11.61
C GLU A 28 15.67 -9.30 10.47
N THR A 29 16.03 -8.66 9.35
CA THR A 29 16.49 -9.34 8.14
C THR A 29 18.01 -9.39 8.07
N LYS A 30 18.58 -10.60 7.95
CA LYS A 30 20.01 -10.77 7.69
C LYS A 30 20.38 -10.15 6.33
N ASN A 31 21.44 -9.34 6.29
CA ASN A 31 21.88 -8.63 5.09
C ASN A 31 20.79 -7.74 4.46
N ALA A 32 19.99 -7.06 5.30
CA ALA A 32 18.85 -6.24 4.88
C ALA A 32 19.13 -5.28 3.71
N SER A 33 20.33 -4.70 3.63
CA SER A 33 20.74 -3.77 2.57
C SER A 33 20.72 -4.38 1.15
N THR A 34 20.71 -5.71 1.03
CA THR A 34 20.60 -6.44 -0.25
C THR A 34 19.40 -7.37 -0.28
N ALA A 35 19.07 -8.01 0.85
CA ALA A 35 17.96 -8.96 0.93
C ALA A 35 16.60 -8.28 0.80
N ALA A 36 16.39 -7.14 1.46
CA ALA A 36 15.12 -6.41 1.37
C ALA A 36 14.82 -5.94 -0.06
N PRO A 37 15.70 -5.19 -0.77
CA PRO A 37 15.39 -4.75 -2.13
C PRO A 37 15.24 -5.91 -3.13
N LYS A 38 16.02 -6.99 -2.98
CA LYS A 38 15.80 -8.21 -3.78
C LYS A 38 14.45 -8.85 -3.49
N GLY A 39 14.03 -8.88 -2.22
CA GLY A 39 12.72 -9.37 -1.79
C GLY A 39 11.57 -8.59 -2.44
N ILE A 40 11.68 -7.26 -2.51
CA ILE A 40 10.69 -6.40 -3.19
C ILE A 40 10.57 -6.75 -4.68
N VAL A 41 11.70 -6.90 -5.39
CA VAL A 41 11.66 -7.21 -6.82
C VAL A 41 11.12 -8.63 -7.05
N MET A 42 11.58 -9.59 -6.26
CA MET A 42 11.16 -10.99 -6.39
C MET A 42 9.68 -11.19 -6.04
N SER A 43 9.15 -10.46 -5.06
CA SER A 43 7.72 -10.54 -4.73
C SER A 43 6.87 -10.09 -5.93
N VAL A 44 7.23 -8.99 -6.59
CA VAL A 44 6.56 -8.53 -7.80
C VAL A 44 6.66 -9.56 -8.93
N VAL A 45 7.85 -10.11 -9.19
CA VAL A 45 8.05 -11.11 -10.26
C VAL A 45 7.22 -12.37 -10.02
N ILE A 46 7.21 -12.89 -8.78
CA ILE A 46 6.44 -14.09 -8.44
C ILE A 46 4.93 -13.79 -8.53
N SER A 47 4.49 -12.62 -8.07
CA SER A 47 3.10 -12.19 -8.21
C SER A 47 2.66 -12.08 -9.67
N ILE A 48 3.55 -11.67 -10.60
CA ILE A 48 3.24 -11.66 -12.05
C ILE A 48 2.90 -13.06 -12.54
N ILE A 49 3.72 -14.05 -12.19
CA ILE A 49 3.53 -15.42 -12.64
C ILE A 49 2.27 -16.02 -11.98
N GLY A 50 2.18 -15.95 -10.65
CA GLY A 50 1.06 -16.54 -9.90
C GLY A 50 -0.28 -15.86 -10.20
N GLY A 51 -0.29 -14.53 -10.26
CA GLY A 51 -1.46 -13.73 -10.60
C GLY A 51 -1.93 -13.98 -12.04
N TRP A 52 -0.99 -14.09 -13.00
CA TRP A 52 -1.34 -14.42 -14.38
C TRP A 52 -1.97 -15.81 -14.50
N ILE A 53 -1.38 -16.84 -13.85
CA ILE A 53 -1.94 -18.20 -13.84
C ILE A 53 -3.35 -18.19 -13.24
N LEU A 54 -3.55 -17.50 -12.11
CA LEU A 54 -4.85 -17.42 -11.43
C LEU A 54 -5.89 -16.72 -12.31
N LEU A 55 -5.58 -15.54 -12.84
CA LEU A 55 -6.49 -14.78 -13.69
C LEU A 55 -6.83 -15.54 -14.97
N TYR A 56 -5.84 -16.18 -15.62
CA TYR A 56 -6.07 -17.01 -16.78
C TYR A 56 -7.00 -18.18 -16.45
N SER A 57 -6.75 -18.89 -15.34
CA SER A 57 -7.55 -20.05 -14.93
C SER A 57 -9.00 -19.67 -14.61
N ILE A 58 -9.22 -18.56 -13.89
CA ILE A 58 -10.58 -18.07 -13.58
C ILE A 58 -11.30 -17.64 -14.86
N THR A 59 -10.60 -16.91 -15.74
CA THR A 59 -11.19 -16.45 -17.01
C THR A 59 -11.56 -17.62 -17.92
N ALA A 60 -10.70 -18.65 -17.99
CA ALA A 60 -10.98 -19.87 -18.75
C ALA A 60 -12.10 -20.73 -18.14
N ALA A 61 -12.42 -20.55 -16.86
CA ALA A 61 -13.50 -21.26 -16.18
C ALA A 61 -14.88 -20.59 -16.35
N ILE A 62 -14.96 -19.42 -16.98
CA ILE A 62 -16.23 -18.75 -17.29
C ILE A 62 -17.01 -19.60 -18.31
N GLN A 63 -18.23 -20.01 -17.95
CA GLN A 63 -19.04 -20.93 -18.75
C GLN A 63 -19.68 -20.25 -19.96
N ASP A 64 -20.19 -19.03 -19.78
CA ASP A 64 -20.77 -18.22 -20.86
C ASP A 64 -19.99 -16.91 -21.00
N GLY A 65 -19.09 -16.88 -21.99
CA GLY A 65 -18.30 -15.69 -22.34
C GLY A 65 -19.00 -14.73 -23.31
N SER A 66 -20.27 -14.96 -23.65
CA SER A 66 -21.05 -14.01 -24.44
C SER A 66 -21.31 -12.71 -23.67
N GLU A 67 -21.64 -11.63 -24.36
CA GLU A 67 -21.99 -10.34 -23.72
C GLU A 67 -23.18 -10.50 -22.75
N ALA A 68 -24.14 -11.37 -23.09
CA ALA A 68 -25.28 -11.69 -22.24
C ALA A 68 -24.85 -12.48 -20.99
N GLY A 69 -23.96 -13.47 -21.15
CA GLY A 69 -23.39 -14.25 -20.04
C GLY A 69 -22.60 -13.39 -19.06
N LEU A 70 -21.74 -12.51 -19.57
CA LEU A 70 -20.94 -11.57 -18.78
C LEU A 70 -21.82 -10.53 -18.05
N THR A 71 -22.88 -10.05 -18.69
CA THR A 71 -23.84 -9.13 -18.05
C THR A 71 -24.57 -9.83 -16.90
N THR A 72 -24.99 -11.08 -17.12
CA THR A 72 -25.65 -11.89 -16.09
C THR A 72 -24.70 -12.18 -14.92
N LEU A 73 -23.44 -12.49 -15.22
CA LEU A 73 -22.39 -12.74 -14.22
C LEU A 73 -22.13 -11.50 -13.35
N ASN A 74 -22.12 -10.31 -13.94
CA ASN A 74 -21.99 -9.04 -13.21
C ASN A 74 -23.23 -8.69 -12.38
N ALA A 75 -24.43 -9.13 -12.79
CA ALA A 75 -25.69 -8.89 -12.09
C ALA A 75 -26.04 -9.97 -11.05
N THR A 76 -25.09 -10.84 -10.71
CA THR A 76 -25.35 -11.98 -9.80
C THR A 76 -25.72 -11.53 -8.39
N ALA A 77 -26.68 -12.22 -7.77
CA ALA A 77 -27.11 -12.00 -6.38
C ALA A 77 -25.99 -12.13 -5.33
N THR A 78 -24.86 -12.79 -5.67
CA THR A 78 -23.69 -12.88 -4.81
C THR A 78 -22.90 -11.57 -4.73
N GLY A 79 -23.09 -10.63 -5.68
CA GLY A 79 -22.33 -9.39 -5.80
C GLY A 79 -20.83 -9.60 -6.12
N LEU A 80 -20.42 -10.85 -6.37
CA LEU A 80 -19.02 -11.27 -6.49
C LEU A 80 -18.89 -12.21 -7.69
N PRO A 81 -18.58 -11.69 -8.89
CA PRO A 81 -18.46 -12.50 -10.11
C PRO A 81 -17.56 -13.74 -9.98
N PRO A 82 -16.37 -13.69 -9.32
CA PRO A 82 -15.55 -14.90 -9.16
C PRO A 82 -16.21 -16.01 -8.33
N ALA A 83 -17.05 -15.64 -7.35
CA ALA A 83 -17.78 -16.62 -6.56
C ALA A 83 -18.81 -17.37 -7.40
N GLN A 84 -19.46 -16.66 -8.32
CA GLN A 84 -20.41 -17.25 -9.25
C GLN A 84 -19.70 -18.16 -10.27
N VAL A 85 -18.54 -17.76 -10.78
CA VAL A 85 -17.72 -18.61 -11.66
C VAL A 85 -17.39 -19.96 -10.98
N PHE A 86 -17.06 -19.96 -9.68
CA PHE A 86 -16.81 -21.22 -8.96
C PHE A 86 -18.06 -22.08 -8.81
N LEU A 87 -19.23 -21.48 -8.59
CA LEU A 87 -20.49 -22.22 -8.51
C LEU A 87 -20.84 -22.88 -9.85
N ASP A 88 -20.72 -22.11 -10.93
CA ASP A 88 -21.08 -22.55 -12.27
C ASP A 88 -20.10 -23.59 -12.81
N ALA A 89 -18.80 -23.37 -12.65
CA ALA A 89 -17.76 -24.26 -13.17
C ALA A 89 -17.67 -25.60 -12.42
N LEU A 90 -17.90 -25.60 -11.10
CA LEU A 90 -17.80 -26.84 -10.29
C LEU A 90 -19.10 -27.63 -10.25
N ASN A 91 -20.24 -27.00 -10.55
CA ASN A 91 -21.59 -27.57 -10.42
C ASN A 91 -21.81 -28.27 -9.06
N ASN A 92 -21.10 -27.82 -8.02
CA ASN A 92 -21.12 -28.37 -6.66
C ASN A 92 -20.99 -27.22 -5.65
N PRO A 93 -22.10 -26.80 -5.02
CA PRO A 93 -22.10 -25.67 -4.09
C PRO A 93 -21.16 -25.84 -2.89
N THR A 94 -20.95 -27.08 -2.43
CA THR A 94 -20.08 -27.37 -1.27
C THR A 94 -18.62 -27.11 -1.61
N MET A 95 -18.17 -27.57 -2.79
CA MET A 95 -16.79 -27.32 -3.24
C MET A 95 -16.55 -25.84 -3.54
N ALA A 96 -17.50 -25.16 -4.18
CA ALA A 96 -17.41 -23.72 -4.43
C ALA A 96 -17.30 -22.92 -3.11
N LYS A 97 -18.12 -23.24 -2.11
CA LYS A 97 -18.03 -22.63 -0.77
C LYS A 97 -16.70 -22.91 -0.08
N PHE A 98 -16.14 -24.11 -0.24
CA PHE A 98 -14.84 -24.45 0.31
C PHE A 98 -13.71 -23.63 -0.33
N LEU A 99 -13.72 -23.42 -1.65
CA LEU A 99 -12.77 -22.54 -2.31
C LEU A 99 -12.90 -21.08 -1.84
N LEU A 100 -14.14 -20.59 -1.68
CA LEU A 100 -14.37 -19.24 -1.11
C LEU A 100 -13.86 -19.12 0.33
N PHE A 101 -14.00 -20.17 1.13
CA PHE A 101 -13.42 -20.20 2.48
C PHE A 101 -11.89 -20.06 2.46
N ILE A 102 -11.21 -20.71 1.51
CA ILE A 102 -9.76 -20.54 1.31
C ILE A 102 -9.42 -19.09 0.95
N VAL A 103 -10.19 -18.46 0.06
CA VAL A 103 -10.00 -17.04 -0.32
C VAL A 103 -10.18 -16.12 0.90
N CYS A 104 -11.20 -16.36 1.72
CA CYS A 104 -11.39 -15.61 2.97
C CYS A 104 -10.21 -15.79 3.93
N GLY A 105 -9.68 -17.01 4.06
CA GLY A 105 -8.47 -17.28 4.84
C GLY A 105 -7.25 -16.50 4.33
N ALA A 106 -7.02 -16.51 3.03
CA ALA A 106 -5.94 -15.74 2.40
C ALA A 106 -6.08 -14.23 2.67
N GLN A 107 -7.30 -13.69 2.57
CA GLN A 107 -7.57 -12.28 2.85
C GLN A 107 -7.33 -11.92 4.33
N PHE A 108 -7.66 -12.83 5.25
CA PHE A 108 -7.38 -12.65 6.67
C PHE A 108 -5.87 -12.56 6.95
N PHE A 109 -5.06 -13.45 6.36
CA PHE A 109 -3.59 -13.38 6.47
C PHE A 109 -3.01 -12.11 5.86
N CYS A 110 -3.54 -11.66 4.71
CA CYS A 110 -3.17 -10.38 4.10
C CYS A 110 -3.47 -9.20 5.06
N GLY A 111 -4.64 -9.19 5.68
CA GLY A 111 -5.02 -8.19 6.69
C GLY A 111 -4.07 -8.17 7.89
N MET A 112 -3.74 -9.35 8.44
CA MET A 112 -2.78 -9.47 9.55
C MET A 112 -1.39 -8.93 9.17
N ALA A 113 -0.89 -9.25 7.98
CA ALA A 113 0.37 -8.72 7.48
C ALA A 113 0.33 -7.19 7.35
N SER A 114 -0.78 -6.65 6.84
CA SER A 114 -0.98 -5.20 6.68
C SER A 114 -1.01 -4.46 8.02
N VAL A 115 -1.69 -5.01 9.03
CA VAL A 115 -1.70 -4.45 10.40
C VAL A 115 -0.29 -4.48 11.01
N THR A 116 0.45 -5.56 10.78
CA THR A 116 1.83 -5.71 11.25
C THR A 116 2.75 -4.65 10.63
N ALA A 117 2.67 -4.45 9.31
CA ALA A 117 3.42 -3.42 8.60
C ALA A 117 3.07 -2.00 9.09
N ASN A 118 1.77 -1.68 9.16
CA ASN A 118 1.29 -0.36 9.55
C ASN A 118 1.67 0.01 11.00
N SER A 119 1.55 -0.96 11.92
CA SER A 119 1.93 -0.74 13.32
C SER A 119 3.43 -0.52 13.51
N ARG A 120 4.28 -1.20 12.73
CA ARG A 120 5.74 -0.96 12.72
C ARG A 120 6.10 0.41 12.18
N MET A 121 5.46 0.86 11.10
CA MET A 121 5.64 2.22 10.60
C MET A 121 5.22 3.26 11.64
N SER A 122 4.01 3.10 12.21
CA SER A 122 3.49 3.99 13.25
C SER A 122 4.42 4.05 14.48
N TYR A 123 4.96 2.90 14.88
CA TYR A 123 5.95 2.81 15.95
C TYR A 123 7.25 3.56 15.60
N ALA A 124 7.81 3.36 14.41
CA ALA A 124 9.03 4.05 13.96
C ALA A 124 8.83 5.57 13.95
N PHE A 125 7.73 6.06 13.37
CA PHE A 125 7.38 7.49 13.42
C PHE A 125 7.18 8.00 14.85
N SER A 126 6.69 7.17 15.77
CA SER A 126 6.54 7.52 17.18
C SER A 126 7.87 7.54 17.93
N ARG A 127 8.82 6.67 17.57
CA ARG A 127 10.20 6.67 18.10
C ARG A 127 10.87 8.00 17.80
N ASP A 128 10.63 8.52 16.59
CA ASP A 128 11.19 9.78 16.10
C ASP A 128 10.33 11.01 16.47
N ASP A 129 9.39 10.86 17.42
CA ASP A 129 8.48 11.90 17.94
C ASP A 129 7.65 12.66 16.88
N ALA A 130 7.41 12.01 15.73
CA ALA A 130 6.72 12.59 14.57
C ALA A 130 5.21 12.77 14.77
N ILE A 131 4.56 11.86 15.51
CA ILE A 131 3.10 11.83 15.65
C ILE A 131 2.61 12.34 17.02
N PRO A 132 1.39 12.93 17.10
CA PRO A 132 0.82 13.36 18.37
C PRO A 132 0.64 12.18 19.33
N GLY A 133 1.04 12.37 20.59
CA GLY A 133 1.02 11.29 21.58
C GLY A 133 2.12 10.25 21.40
N SER A 134 3.18 10.53 20.62
CA SER A 134 4.33 9.64 20.34
C SER A 134 4.81 8.81 21.55
N LYS A 135 4.88 9.40 22.74
CA LYS A 135 5.26 8.73 24.00
C LYS A 135 4.41 7.51 24.36
N HIS A 136 3.14 7.47 23.97
CA HIS A 136 2.24 6.35 24.22
C HIS A 136 2.39 5.25 23.16
N TRP A 137 2.54 5.65 21.90
CA TRP A 137 2.61 4.76 20.74
C TRP A 137 3.97 4.05 20.59
N LYS A 138 5.05 4.70 21.06
CA LYS A 138 6.42 4.13 21.06
C LYS A 138 6.69 3.12 22.16
N LYS A 139 5.68 2.72 22.96
CA LYS A 139 5.85 1.69 23.99
C LYS A 139 5.78 0.29 23.36
N VAL A 140 6.82 -0.51 23.61
CA VAL A 140 6.87 -1.93 23.23
C VAL A 140 6.43 -2.77 24.42
N ASN A 141 5.61 -3.79 24.18
CA ASN A 141 5.18 -4.73 25.20
C ASN A 141 6.35 -5.66 25.58
N PRO A 142 6.78 -5.71 26.86
CA PRO A 142 7.91 -6.53 27.27
C PRO A 142 7.72 -8.05 27.08
N ARG A 143 6.47 -8.54 27.07
CA ARG A 143 6.19 -9.98 26.93
C ARG A 143 6.25 -10.45 25.49
N THR A 144 5.71 -9.65 24.57
CA THR A 144 5.56 -10.04 23.15
C THR A 144 6.60 -9.41 22.24
N GLY A 145 7.34 -8.38 22.71
CA GLY A 145 8.28 -7.63 21.89
C GLY A 145 7.62 -6.76 20.82
N THR A 146 6.28 -6.59 20.86
CA THR A 146 5.51 -5.88 19.84
C THR A 146 4.96 -4.54 20.33
N PRO A 147 4.81 -3.53 19.46
CA PRO A 147 4.26 -2.22 19.83
C PRO A 147 2.72 -2.25 19.92
N THR A 148 2.18 -2.92 20.95
CA THR A 148 0.74 -3.18 21.11
C THR A 148 -0.13 -1.92 21.02
N ASN A 149 0.32 -0.79 21.55
CA ASN A 149 -0.43 0.47 21.48
C ASN A 149 -0.54 1.00 20.04
N SER A 150 0.53 0.87 19.26
CA SER A 150 0.52 1.24 17.84
C SER A 150 -0.38 0.30 17.01
N ILE A 151 -0.44 -0.98 17.37
CA ILE A 151 -1.36 -1.95 16.74
C ILE A 151 -2.81 -1.51 16.95
N TRP A 152 -3.21 -1.22 18.19
CA TRP A 152 -4.58 -0.76 18.48
C TRP A 152 -4.91 0.57 17.82
N LEU A 153 -3.96 1.51 17.77
CA LEU A 153 -4.15 2.76 17.04
C LEU A 153 -4.49 2.49 15.56
N CYS A 154 -3.71 1.62 14.91
CA CYS A 154 -3.94 1.25 13.52
C CYS A 154 -5.31 0.59 13.33
N ILE A 155 -5.67 -0.36 14.19
CA ILE A 155 -6.97 -1.05 14.12
C ILE A 155 -8.13 -0.07 14.28
N VAL A 156 -8.07 0.81 15.28
CA VAL A 156 -9.14 1.78 15.56
C VAL A 156 -9.30 2.76 14.39
N LEU A 157 -8.21 3.34 13.90
CA LEU A 157 -8.27 4.28 12.78
C LEU A 157 -8.77 3.62 11.49
N SER A 158 -8.26 2.43 11.17
CA SER A 158 -8.74 1.65 10.02
C SER A 158 -10.21 1.26 10.15
N SER A 159 -10.68 0.93 11.35
CA SER A 159 -12.09 0.60 11.61
C SER A 159 -12.98 1.82 11.43
N ILE A 160 -12.60 2.97 11.98
CA ILE A 160 -13.35 4.22 11.81
C ILE A 160 -13.50 4.57 10.32
N LEU A 161 -12.43 4.40 9.54
CA LEU A 161 -12.44 4.68 8.10
C LEU A 161 -13.29 3.67 7.30
N THR A 162 -13.29 2.39 7.68
CA THR A 162 -13.98 1.33 6.92
C THR A 162 -15.40 1.04 7.37
N VAL A 163 -15.82 1.43 8.58
CA VAL A 163 -17.20 1.21 9.07
C VAL A 163 -18.28 1.74 8.11
N PRO A 164 -18.16 2.94 7.50
CA PRO A 164 -19.14 3.41 6.51
C PRO A 164 -19.26 2.49 5.28
N ALA A 165 -18.19 1.79 4.90
CA ALA A 165 -18.18 0.86 3.77
C ALA A 165 -19.04 -0.39 4.00
N LEU A 166 -19.41 -0.71 5.24
CA LEU A 166 -20.30 -1.83 5.56
C LEU A 166 -21.75 -1.58 5.13
N PHE A 167 -22.15 -0.33 5.00
CA PHE A 167 -23.54 0.06 4.74
C PHE A 167 -23.76 0.67 3.35
N ASN A 168 -22.69 1.07 2.66
CA ASN A 168 -22.76 1.76 1.39
C ASN A 168 -21.64 1.32 0.45
N GLU A 169 -22.01 0.76 -0.71
CA GLU A 169 -21.08 0.34 -1.76
C GLU A 169 -20.24 1.49 -2.31
N THR A 170 -20.82 2.69 -2.46
CA THR A 170 -20.07 3.89 -2.85
C THR A 170 -19.00 4.23 -1.81
N ALA A 171 -19.30 4.07 -0.52
CA ALA A 171 -18.32 4.30 0.54
C ALA A 171 -17.21 3.23 0.50
N TYR A 172 -17.54 1.97 0.19
CA TYR A 172 -16.55 0.91 -0.01
C TYR A 172 -15.60 1.23 -1.17
N LEU A 173 -16.14 1.61 -2.32
CA LEU A 173 -15.33 1.98 -3.49
C LEU A 173 -14.46 3.22 -3.22
N ALA A 174 -14.99 4.21 -2.51
CA ALA A 174 -14.25 5.40 -2.11
C ALA A 174 -13.10 5.06 -1.15
N VAL A 175 -13.34 4.31 -0.07
CA VAL A 175 -12.29 3.93 0.89
C VAL A 175 -11.19 3.13 0.21
N THR A 176 -11.57 2.18 -0.65
CA THR A 176 -10.63 1.36 -1.42
C THR A 176 -9.75 2.22 -2.33
N SER A 177 -10.37 3.12 -3.08
CA SER A 177 -9.66 4.02 -3.99
C SER A 177 -8.72 4.98 -3.25
N VAL A 178 -9.12 5.53 -2.11
CA VAL A 178 -8.25 6.37 -1.25
C VAL A 178 -7.05 5.59 -0.74
N ALA A 179 -7.26 4.36 -0.27
CA ALA A 179 -6.18 3.51 0.22
C ALA A 179 -5.15 3.24 -0.89
N VAL A 180 -5.62 2.93 -2.09
CA VAL A 180 -4.75 2.68 -3.26
C VAL A 180 -3.98 3.93 -3.67
N ILE A 181 -4.67 5.05 -3.90
CA ILE A 181 -4.03 6.31 -4.32
C ILE A 181 -3.01 6.74 -3.26
N GLY A 182 -3.39 6.74 -1.99
CA GLY A 182 -2.52 7.15 -0.88
C GLY A 182 -1.25 6.30 -0.81
N LEU A 183 -1.38 4.98 -0.96
CA LEU A 183 -0.26 4.06 -0.94
C LEU A 183 0.68 4.27 -2.14
N TYR A 184 0.15 4.46 -3.35
CA TYR A 184 0.99 4.72 -4.53
C TYR A 184 1.69 6.08 -4.47
N ILE A 185 1.03 7.11 -3.94
CA ILE A 185 1.68 8.39 -3.67
C ILE A 185 2.83 8.19 -2.66
N ALA A 186 2.61 7.40 -1.60
CA ALA A 186 3.64 7.09 -0.62
C ALA A 186 4.82 6.30 -1.23
N TYR A 187 4.58 5.38 -2.15
CA TYR A 187 5.64 4.64 -2.86
C TYR A 187 6.43 5.51 -3.83
N VAL A 188 5.77 6.43 -4.53
CA VAL A 188 6.42 7.26 -5.55
C VAL A 188 7.17 8.44 -4.93
N ALA A 189 6.75 8.92 -3.76
CA ALA A 189 7.40 10.02 -3.06
C ALA A 189 8.92 9.83 -2.85
N PRO A 190 9.41 8.71 -2.25
CA PRO A 190 10.86 8.50 -2.10
C PRO A 190 11.57 8.31 -3.46
N VAL A 191 10.89 7.75 -4.47
CA VAL A 191 11.44 7.62 -5.83
C VAL A 191 11.66 9.01 -6.44
N LEU A 192 10.66 9.90 -6.35
CA LEU A 192 10.74 11.27 -6.81
C LEU A 192 11.82 12.05 -6.06
N LEU A 193 11.83 12.00 -4.73
CA LEU A 193 12.84 12.67 -3.90
C LEU A 193 14.26 12.21 -4.26
N ARG A 194 14.46 10.90 -4.49
CA ARG A 194 15.72 10.36 -4.97
C ARG A 194 16.12 10.93 -6.33
N ARG A 195 15.17 11.14 -7.25
CA ARG A 195 15.44 11.76 -8.57
C ARG A 195 15.78 13.24 -8.44
N LEU A 196 15.11 13.97 -7.54
CA LEU A 196 15.36 15.39 -7.30
C LEU A 196 16.70 15.64 -6.59
N LYS A 197 17.15 14.71 -5.74
CA LYS A 197 18.42 14.83 -5.00
C LYS A 197 19.66 14.72 -5.91
N GLY A 198 19.51 14.17 -7.12
CA GLY A 198 20.59 14.03 -8.11
C GLY A 198 21.79 13.24 -7.56
N ASP A 199 23.00 13.72 -7.86
CA ASP A 199 24.26 13.04 -7.56
C ASP A 199 24.64 13.05 -6.08
N LYS A 200 23.91 13.79 -5.23
CA LYS A 200 24.11 13.76 -3.77
C LYS A 200 23.63 12.47 -3.11
N PHE A 201 22.96 11.58 -3.86
CA PHE A 201 22.52 10.28 -3.37
C PHE A 201 23.62 9.24 -3.51
N LYS A 202 24.04 8.63 -2.40
CA LYS A 202 24.98 7.50 -2.39
C LYS A 202 24.21 6.18 -2.61
N PRO A 203 24.46 5.44 -3.70
CA PRO A 203 23.81 4.16 -3.93
C PRO A 203 24.16 3.12 -2.86
N GLY A 204 23.18 2.30 -2.49
CA GLY A 204 23.40 1.12 -1.65
C GLY A 204 24.04 -0.05 -2.44
N PRO A 205 24.38 -1.16 -1.76
CA PRO A 205 25.03 -2.32 -2.38
C PRO A 205 24.15 -3.01 -3.44
N TRP A 206 22.83 -2.83 -3.37
CA TRP A 206 21.91 -3.21 -4.43
C TRP A 206 21.41 -1.96 -5.16
N HIS A 207 21.61 -1.90 -6.47
CA HIS A 207 21.18 -0.78 -7.30
C HIS A 207 20.86 -1.21 -8.74
N LEU A 208 19.98 -0.45 -9.39
CA LEU A 208 19.61 -0.64 -10.80
C LEU A 208 20.64 -0.02 -11.78
N GLY A 209 21.72 0.58 -11.26
CA GLY A 209 22.75 1.23 -12.08
C GLY A 209 22.15 2.32 -12.98
N ARG A 210 22.55 2.30 -14.27
CA ARG A 210 22.09 3.26 -15.30
C ARG A 210 20.57 3.26 -15.53
N TRP A 211 19.90 2.13 -15.30
CA TRP A 211 18.45 2.02 -15.48
C TRP A 211 17.65 2.69 -14.37
N SER A 212 18.29 3.03 -13.26
CA SER A 212 17.61 3.63 -12.11
C SER A 212 16.94 4.96 -12.43
N ALA A 213 17.47 5.73 -13.37
CA ALA A 213 16.89 7.02 -13.76
C ALA A 213 15.62 6.83 -14.60
N VAL A 214 15.73 5.98 -15.63
CA VAL A 214 14.64 5.68 -16.57
C VAL A 214 13.46 5.04 -15.84
N ILE A 215 13.72 3.98 -15.06
CA ILE A 215 12.68 3.28 -14.29
C ILE A 215 12.04 4.22 -13.26
N GLY A 216 12.84 5.09 -12.63
CA GLY A 216 12.32 6.05 -11.64
C GLY A 216 11.32 7.05 -12.25
N TRP A 217 11.64 7.64 -13.40
CA TRP A 217 10.72 8.56 -14.07
C TRP A 217 9.48 7.86 -14.64
N ILE A 218 9.64 6.66 -15.20
CA ILE A 218 8.50 5.84 -15.65
C ILE A 218 7.56 5.56 -14.47
N ALA A 219 8.10 5.19 -13.30
CA ALA A 219 7.29 4.96 -12.10
C ALA A 219 6.52 6.22 -11.67
N VAL A 220 7.16 7.40 -11.73
CA VAL A 220 6.51 8.68 -11.40
C VAL A 220 5.34 8.97 -12.34
N VAL A 221 5.58 8.91 -13.65
CA VAL A 221 4.55 9.17 -14.67
C VAL A 221 3.41 8.14 -14.57
N TRP A 222 3.75 6.88 -14.35
CA TRP A 222 2.77 5.80 -14.20
C TRP A 222 1.86 5.99 -12.99
N VAL A 223 2.42 6.36 -11.83
CA VAL A 223 1.61 6.65 -10.64
C VAL A 223 0.72 7.86 -10.84
N ILE A 224 1.19 8.92 -11.51
CA ILE A 224 0.36 10.08 -11.84
C ILE A 224 -0.82 9.66 -12.74
N PHE A 225 -0.54 8.89 -13.79
CA PHE A 225 -1.56 8.36 -14.68
C PHE A 225 -2.62 7.55 -13.93
N ILE A 226 -2.19 6.67 -13.03
CA ILE A 226 -3.08 5.83 -12.22
C ILE A 226 -3.89 6.66 -11.23
N CYS A 227 -3.29 7.65 -10.58
CA CYS A 227 -4.02 8.56 -9.69
C CYS A 227 -5.17 9.26 -10.44
N ILE A 228 -4.93 9.72 -11.67
CA ILE A 228 -5.97 10.31 -12.52
C ILE A 228 -7.07 9.29 -12.82
N LEU A 229 -6.71 8.05 -13.18
CA LEU A 229 -7.70 7.00 -13.46
C LEU A 229 -8.56 6.63 -12.25
N PHE A 230 -7.98 6.52 -11.05
CA PHE A 230 -8.73 6.21 -9.82
C PHE A 230 -9.62 7.37 -9.33
N VAL A 231 -9.37 8.59 -9.81
CA VAL A 231 -10.19 9.79 -9.53
C VAL A 231 -11.40 9.86 -10.47
N LEU A 232 -11.33 9.26 -11.65
CA LEU A 232 -12.44 9.28 -12.61
C LEU A 232 -13.63 8.47 -12.08
N PRO A 233 -14.88 8.93 -12.35
CA PRO A 233 -16.06 8.21 -11.92
C PRO A 233 -16.21 6.90 -12.71
N PRO A 234 -16.47 5.77 -12.04
CA PRO A 234 -16.63 4.47 -12.70
C PRO A 234 -17.98 4.32 -13.41
N THR A 235 -18.98 5.15 -13.09
CA THR A 235 -20.33 5.08 -13.64
C THR A 235 -20.85 6.46 -14.04
N LEU A 236 -21.60 6.49 -15.15
CA LEU A 236 -22.37 7.65 -15.62
C LEU A 236 -23.87 7.32 -15.50
N PRO A 237 -24.75 8.26 -15.11
CA PRO A 237 -24.50 9.67 -14.81
C PRO A 237 -23.94 9.93 -13.38
N ILE A 238 -23.16 11.01 -13.25
CA ILE A 238 -22.59 11.45 -11.97
C ILE A 238 -23.67 12.16 -11.16
N THR A 239 -24.04 11.59 -10.02
CA THR A 239 -24.90 12.19 -9.00
C THR A 239 -24.12 12.33 -7.70
N ILE A 240 -24.66 13.06 -6.71
CA ILE A 240 -24.02 13.20 -5.39
C ILE A 240 -23.80 11.82 -4.73
N SER A 241 -24.67 10.86 -5.00
CA SER A 241 -24.55 9.48 -4.49
C SER A 241 -23.60 8.59 -5.29
N THR A 242 -23.24 8.93 -6.54
CA THR A 242 -22.30 8.15 -7.37
C THR A 242 -20.94 8.82 -7.55
N PHE A 243 -20.77 10.05 -7.03
CA PHE A 243 -19.49 10.76 -7.10
C PHE A 243 -18.38 10.01 -6.35
N ASN A 244 -17.23 9.87 -6.99
CA ASN A 244 -16.06 9.27 -6.37
C ASN A 244 -15.40 10.29 -5.42
N TYR A 245 -15.63 10.15 -4.12
CA TYR A 245 -15.10 11.05 -3.08
C TYR A 245 -13.60 10.88 -2.78
N SER A 246 -12.93 9.94 -3.45
CA SER A 246 -11.51 9.66 -3.22
C SER A 246 -10.56 10.85 -3.35
N PRO A 247 -10.71 11.76 -4.33
CA PRO A 247 -9.80 12.90 -4.48
C PRO A 247 -9.89 13.85 -3.28
N ILE A 248 -11.09 14.04 -2.74
CA ILE A 248 -11.35 14.90 -1.58
C ILE A 248 -10.69 14.29 -0.34
N ALA A 249 -10.86 12.99 -0.13
CA ALA A 249 -10.24 12.28 0.99
C ALA A 249 -8.71 12.27 0.90
N VAL A 250 -8.13 12.05 -0.29
CA VAL A 250 -6.68 12.15 -0.52
C VAL A 250 -6.17 13.57 -0.21
N LEU A 251 -6.87 14.60 -0.70
CA LEU A 251 -6.50 15.99 -0.44
C LEU A 251 -6.60 16.34 1.05
N ALA A 252 -7.63 15.86 1.75
CA ALA A 252 -7.76 16.02 3.20
C ALA A 252 -6.60 15.37 3.96
N VAL A 253 -6.20 14.16 3.58
CA VAL A 253 -5.03 13.47 4.19
C VAL A 253 -3.75 14.24 3.93
N LEU A 254 -3.50 14.68 2.69
CA LEU A 254 -2.31 15.47 2.35
C LEU A 254 -2.25 16.79 3.14
N VAL A 255 -3.36 17.52 3.22
CA VAL A 255 -3.45 18.74 4.02
C VAL A 255 -3.17 18.46 5.49
N LEU A 256 -3.78 17.42 6.06
CA LEU A 256 -3.55 17.02 7.46
C LEU A 256 -2.08 16.65 7.70
N SER A 257 -1.44 15.91 6.79
CA SER A 257 -0.01 15.59 6.86
C SER A 257 0.87 16.84 6.83
N ILE A 258 0.57 17.80 5.94
CA ILE A 258 1.30 19.07 5.84
C ILE A 258 1.13 19.89 7.12
N VAL A 259 -0.10 20.01 7.62
CA VAL A 259 -0.40 20.74 8.87
C VAL A 259 0.35 20.12 10.04
N LEU A 260 0.31 18.78 10.20
CA LEU A 260 1.05 18.08 11.26
C LEU A 260 2.57 18.24 11.12
N TRP A 261 3.08 18.24 9.89
CA TRP A 261 4.50 18.49 9.63
C TRP A 261 4.93 19.88 10.08
N TYR A 262 4.20 20.93 9.70
CA TYR A 262 4.56 22.30 10.10
C TYR A 262 4.28 22.59 11.58
N ALA A 263 3.22 22.01 12.14
CA ALA A 263 2.88 22.19 13.55
C ALA A 263 3.90 21.50 14.48
N ARG A 264 4.36 20.29 14.13
CA ARG A 264 5.14 19.44 15.03
C ARG A 264 6.35 18.78 14.36
N GLY A 265 6.16 18.16 13.19
CA GLY A 265 7.20 17.39 12.51
C GLY A 265 8.52 18.16 12.33
N LYS A 266 8.46 19.38 11.79
CA LYS A 266 9.62 20.26 11.58
C LYS A 266 10.42 20.56 12.85
N LYS A 267 9.79 20.51 14.03
CA LYS A 267 10.39 20.85 15.32
C LYS A 267 10.82 19.65 16.15
N HIS A 268 10.42 18.43 15.81
CA HIS A 268 10.63 17.26 16.67
C HIS A 268 11.14 16.03 15.94
N PHE A 269 10.91 15.92 14.63
CA PHE A 269 11.31 14.76 13.84
C PHE A 269 12.84 14.68 13.70
N MET A 270 13.43 13.55 14.07
CA MET A 270 14.86 13.20 13.93
C MET A 270 15.88 14.15 14.60
N GLN A 271 15.45 15.11 15.43
CA GLN A 271 16.37 16.07 16.05
C GLN A 271 17.43 15.46 17.00
N HIS A 272 17.19 14.26 17.52
CA HIS A 272 18.16 13.58 18.39
C HIS A 272 19.34 13.03 17.59
N LEU A 273 19.11 12.55 16.37
CA LEU A 273 20.15 12.05 15.46
C LEU A 273 21.03 13.18 14.94
N ASP A 274 20.44 14.34 14.59
CA ASP A 274 21.20 15.52 14.18
C ASP A 274 22.17 15.96 15.29
N LYS A 275 21.72 15.95 16.55
CA LYS A 275 22.56 16.29 17.71
C LYS A 275 23.68 15.29 17.93
N GLU A 276 23.40 14.00 17.76
CA GLU A 276 24.38 12.93 17.94
C GLU A 276 25.43 12.91 16.81
N GLN A 277 25.02 13.18 15.57
CA GLN A 277 25.93 13.37 14.43
C GLN A 277 26.80 14.62 14.61
N LEU A 278 26.22 15.76 15.00
CA LEU A 278 26.99 16.97 15.27
C LEU A 278 28.02 16.74 16.39
N ALA A 279 27.65 16.04 17.46
CA ALA A 279 28.59 15.70 18.54
C ALA A 279 29.70 14.74 18.08
N THR A 280 29.40 13.81 17.17
CA THR A 280 30.38 12.87 16.61
C THR A 280 31.35 13.58 15.67
N ASP A 281 30.85 14.47 14.82
CA ASP A 281 31.65 15.26 13.89
C ASP A 281 32.53 16.28 14.65
N GLU A 282 32.00 16.91 15.70
CA GLU A 282 32.77 17.76 16.62
C GLU A 282 33.91 16.99 17.27
N LYS A 283 33.66 15.76 17.74
CA LYS A 283 34.68 14.92 18.37
C LYS A 283 35.81 14.54 17.39
N LYS A 284 35.47 14.19 16.15
CA LYS A 284 36.47 13.92 15.11
C LYS A 284 37.32 15.13 14.76
N LEU A 285 36.70 16.32 14.71
CA LEU A 285 37.43 17.55 14.44
C LEU A 285 38.40 17.90 15.58
N LEU A 286 38.03 17.61 16.83
CA LEU A 286 38.92 17.79 17.97
C LEU A 286 40.09 16.81 17.93
N ASP A 287 39.83 15.53 17.63
CA ASP A 287 40.87 14.52 17.48
C ASP A 287 41.86 14.86 16.34
N GLU A 288 41.40 15.48 15.24
CA GLU A 288 42.26 15.96 14.14
C GLU A 288 43.08 17.23 14.46
N ILE A 289 42.72 17.98 15.51
CA ILE A 289 43.46 19.18 15.96
C ILE A 289 44.54 18.80 16.99
N ASP A 290 44.34 17.72 17.73
CA ASP A 290 45.26 17.23 18.76
C ASP A 290 46.38 16.30 18.21
N ASP A 291 46.32 15.88 16.93
CA ASP A 291 47.35 15.13 16.17
C ASP A 291 48.24 16.05 15.30
#